data_AF-A0A966U2B0-F1
#
_entry.id   AF-A0A966U2B0-F1
#
_cell.length_a   1.000
_cell.length_b   1.000
_cell.length_c   1.000
_cell.angle_alpha   90.00
_cell.angle_beta   90.00
_cell.angle_gamma   90.00
#
_symmetry.space_group_name_H-M   'P 1'
#
loop_
_entity.id
_entity.type
_entity.pdbx_description
1 polymer ?
#
loop_
_entity_poly.entity_id
_entity_poly.type
_entity_poly.pdbx_seq_one_letter_code
_entity_poly.pdbx_strand_id
1 'polypeptide(L)'
;MATHDETHSSHRANVLRAMVLGANDGIISTACLVLGVAASDASKSAIMTAGVAALVAGAASMALGEYVSVSSQRDTEHADISKEKWE
;
A
#
# COMPACT_ATOMS: atom_id res chain seq x y z
N MET A 1 -5.87 -36.72 13.41
CA MET A 1 -5.08 -35.52 13.71
C MET A 1 -5.97 -34.32 13.42
N ALA A 2 -6.47 -33.63 14.44
CA ALA A 2 -7.32 -32.46 14.22
C ALA A 2 -6.42 -31.29 13.80
N THR A 3 -6.70 -30.68 12.65
CA THR A 3 -6.05 -29.45 12.21
C THR A 3 -6.49 -28.32 13.16
N HIS A 4 -5.55 -27.78 13.92
CA HIS A 4 -5.78 -26.60 14.76
C HIS A 4 -5.77 -25.37 13.84
N ASP A 5 -6.92 -24.72 13.69
CA ASP A 5 -7.08 -23.52 12.86
C ASP A 5 -6.67 -22.30 13.70
N GLU A 6 -5.37 -22.01 13.69
CA GLU A 6 -4.81 -20.86 14.41
C GLU A 6 -5.10 -19.59 13.60
N THR A 7 -6.02 -18.76 14.10
CA THR A 7 -6.28 -17.44 13.52
C THR A 7 -5.10 -16.52 13.82
N HIS A 8 -4.09 -16.54 12.95
CA HIS A 8 -2.88 -15.74 13.11
C HIS A 8 -3.21 -14.24 13.07
N SER A 9 -3.04 -13.56 14.21
CA SER A 9 -3.21 -12.11 14.35
C SER A 9 -2.21 -11.29 13.51
N SER A 10 -1.17 -11.91 12.97
CA SER A 10 -0.11 -11.27 12.18
C SER A 10 -0.66 -10.59 10.92
N HIS A 11 -1.62 -11.21 10.23
CA HIS A 11 -2.24 -10.62 9.04
C HIS A 11 -2.98 -9.32 9.36
N ARG A 12 -3.72 -9.29 10.48
CA ARG A 12 -4.43 -8.07 10.93
C ARG A 12 -3.47 -6.95 11.31
N ALA A 13 -2.35 -7.29 11.94
CA ALA A 13 -1.31 -6.32 12.29
C ALA A 13 -0.66 -5.73 11.04
N ASN A 14 -0.39 -6.55 10.01
CA ASN A 14 0.20 -6.07 8.76
C ASN A 14 -0.75 -5.15 7.98
N VAL A 15 -2.05 -5.49 7.92
CA VAL A 15 -3.07 -4.64 7.29
C VAL A 15 -3.18 -3.29 8.02
N LEU A 16 -3.22 -3.29 9.36
CA LEU A 16 -3.27 -2.05 10.13
C LEU A 16 -2.04 -1.18 9.88
N ARG A 17 -0.84 -1.77 9.84
CA ARG A 17 0.40 -1.07 9.52
C ARG A 17 0.33 -0.42 8.13
N ALA A 18 -0.09 -1.16 7.11
CA ALA A 18 -0.23 -0.65 5.75
C ALA A 18 -1.24 0.51 5.69
N MET A 19 -2.37 0.41 6.42
CA MET A 19 -3.36 1.49 6.50
C MET A 19 -2.81 2.76 7.15
N VAL A 20 -2.10 2.63 8.28
CA VAL A 20 -1.54 3.79 9.00
C VAL A 20 -0.47 4.50 8.17
N LEU A 21 0.47 3.73 7.60
CA LEU A 21 1.53 4.29 6.75
C LEU A 21 0.94 4.90 5.48
N GLY A 22 -0.02 4.22 4.84
CA GLY A 22 -0.69 4.74 3.65
C GLY A 22 -1.48 6.02 3.92
N ALA A 23 -2.16 6.14 5.07
CA ALA A 23 -2.84 7.37 5.46
C ALA A 23 -1.86 8.52 5.71
N ASN A 24 -0.76 8.25 6.43
CA ASN A 24 0.29 9.23 6.69
C ASN A 24 0.90 9.75 5.37
N ASP A 25 1.36 8.82 4.54
CA ASP A 25 2.03 9.15 3.29
C ASP A 25 1.05 9.80 2.30
N GLY A 26 -0.20 9.35 2.27
CA GLY A 26 -1.24 9.90 1.40
C GLY A 26 -1.56 11.36 1.72
N ILE A 27 -1.68 11.72 3.00
CA ILE A 27 -1.93 13.12 3.42
C ILE A 27 -0.73 14.00 3.05
N ILE A 28 0.48 13.60 3.45
CA ILE A 28 1.68 14.41 3.26
C ILE A 28 1.96 14.59 1.77
N SER A 29 1.93 13.51 0.99
CA SER A 29 2.25 13.55 -0.44
C SER A 29 1.24 14.39 -1.22
N THR A 30 -0.06 14.24 -0.93
CA THR A 30 -1.11 15.02 -1.61
C THR A 30 -1.05 16.49 -1.23
N ALA A 31 -0.82 16.82 0.04
CA ALA A 31 -0.68 18.20 0.50
C ALA A 31 0.53 18.89 -0.13
N CYS A 32 1.69 18.24 -0.15
CA CYS A 32 2.90 18.77 -0.77
C CYS A 32 2.73 18.98 -2.28
N LEU A 33 2.07 18.04 -2.97
CA LEU A 33 1.79 18.17 -4.41
C LEU A 33 0.86 19.34 -4.69
N VAL A 34 -0.27 19.43 -3.97
CA VAL A 34 -1.23 20.53 -4.11
C VAL A 34 -0.56 21.88 -3.80
N LEU A 35 0.28 21.94 -2.77
CA LEU A 35 1.06 23.14 -2.43
C LEU A 35 2.03 23.53 -3.54
N GLY A 36 2.74 22.56 -4.13
CA GLY A 36 3.67 22.80 -5.23
C GLY A 36 2.96 23.32 -6.50
N VAL A 37 1.81 22.74 -6.83
CA VAL A 37 0.98 23.22 -7.96
C VAL A 37 0.40 24.60 -7.68
N ALA A 38 -0.04 24.87 -6.44
CA ALA A 38 -0.53 26.18 -6.06
C ALA A 38 0.56 27.26 -6.14
N ALA A 39 1.80 26.92 -5.77
CA ALA A 39 2.95 27.81 -5.85
C ALA A 39 3.34 28.19 -7.28
N SER A 40 2.88 27.45 -8.29
CA SER A 40 3.15 27.74 -9.71
C SER A 40 2.15 28.70 -10.35
N ASP A 41 1.37 29.44 -9.55
CA ASP A 41 0.28 30.32 -10.01
C ASP A 41 -0.79 29.59 -10.86
N ALA A 42 -0.99 28.29 -10.60
CA ALA A 42 -1.96 27.49 -11.32
C ALA A 42 -3.40 27.92 -10.98
N SER A 43 -4.32 27.75 -11.94
CA SER A 43 -5.73 28.03 -11.71
C SER A 43 -6.35 27.08 -10.66
N LYS A 44 -7.40 27.53 -9.96
CA LYS A 44 -8.11 26.68 -8.98
C LYS A 44 -8.59 25.35 -9.56
N SER A 45 -9.04 25.33 -10.81
CA SER A 45 -9.49 24.10 -11.48
C SER A 45 -8.33 23.14 -11.71
N ALA A 46 -7.14 23.65 -12.08
CA ALA A 46 -5.95 22.84 -12.23
C ALA A 46 -5.49 22.25 -10.89
N ILE A 47 -5.48 23.05 -9.82
CA ILE A 47 -5.13 22.60 -8.46
C ILE A 47 -6.07 21.48 -8.00
N MET A 48 -7.39 21.64 -8.17
CA MET A 48 -8.38 20.63 -7.78
C MET A 48 -8.23 19.34 -8.59
N THR A 49 -8.03 19.47 -9.89
CA THR A 49 -7.83 18.31 -10.78
C THR A 49 -6.57 17.54 -10.40
N ALA A 50 -5.45 18.25 -10.18
CA ALA A 50 -4.19 17.65 -9.77
C ALA A 50 -4.30 16.97 -8.40
N GLY A 51 -4.95 17.61 -7.41
CA GLY A 51 -5.13 17.05 -6.08
C GLY A 51 -5.97 15.78 -6.07
N VAL A 52 -7.12 15.76 -6.78
CA VAL A 52 -7.97 14.57 -6.88
C VAL A 52 -7.26 13.45 -7.65
N ALA A 53 -6.60 13.78 -8.76
CA ALA A 53 -5.82 12.81 -9.53
C ALA A 53 -4.70 12.19 -8.69
N ALA A 54 -3.94 13.01 -7.95
CA ALA A 54 -2.87 12.55 -7.08
C ALA A 54 -3.40 11.66 -5.94
N LEU A 55 -4.53 12.01 -5.33
CA LEU A 55 -5.16 11.20 -4.28
C LEU A 55 -5.55 9.82 -4.81
N VAL A 56 -6.25 9.77 -5.95
CA VAL A 56 -6.73 8.50 -6.55
C VAL A 56 -5.55 7.66 -7.01
N ALA A 57 -4.59 8.25 -7.73
CA ALA A 57 -3.40 7.55 -8.20
C ALA A 57 -2.53 7.04 -7.04
N GLY A 58 -2.35 7.87 -6.00
CA GLY A 58 -1.61 7.51 -4.79
C GLY A 58 -2.26 6.35 -4.05
N ALA A 59 -3.57 6.42 -3.80
CA ALA A 59 -4.31 5.35 -3.13
C ALA A 59 -4.26 4.03 -3.93
N ALA A 60 -4.44 4.08 -5.25
CA ALA A 60 -4.35 2.91 -6.12
C ALA A 60 -2.94 2.30 -6.09
N SER A 61 -1.90 3.12 -6.18
CA SER A 61 -0.50 2.68 -6.12
C SER A 61 -0.18 1.99 -4.79
N MET A 62 -0.59 2.56 -3.66
CA MET A 62 -0.36 1.97 -2.33
C MET A 62 -1.11 0.64 -2.16
N ALA A 63 -2.36 0.57 -2.60
CA ALA A 63 -3.16 -0.66 -2.52
C ALA A 63 -2.57 -1.79 -3.39
N LEU A 64 -2.21 -1.46 -4.64
CA LEU A 64 -1.58 -2.42 -5.55
C LEU A 64 -0.18 -2.83 -5.07
N GLY A 65 0.58 -1.88 -4.52
CA GLY A 65 1.90 -2.15 -3.95
C GLY A 65 1.85 -3.14 -2.79
N GLU A 66 0.93 -2.96 -1.85
CA GLU A 66 0.73 -3.92 -0.74
C GLU A 66 0.25 -5.27 -1.26
N TYR A 67 -0.68 -5.31 -2.22
CA TYR A 67 -1.14 -6.57 -2.83
C TYR A 67 0.02 -7.36 -3.46
N VAL A 68 0.83 -6.68 -4.29
CA VAL A 68 1.99 -7.32 -4.93
C VAL A 68 3.00 -7.77 -3.86
N SER A 69 3.28 -6.95 -2.86
CA SER A 69 4.20 -7.30 -1.76
C SER A 69 3.77 -8.56 -1.01
N VAL A 70 2.49 -8.67 -0.66
CA VAL A 70 1.96 -9.87 0.02
C VAL A 70 2.00 -11.09 -0.91
N SER A 71 1.68 -10.92 -2.20
CA SER A 71 1.76 -12.02 -3.16
C SER A 71 3.18 -12.54 -3.35
N SER A 72 4.17 -11.64 -3.42
CA SER A 72 5.59 -12.02 -3.52
C SER A 72 6.09 -12.73 -2.27
N GLN A 73 5.70 -12.28 -1.08
CA GLN A 73 6.07 -12.95 0.18
C GLN A 73 5.56 -14.40 0.20
N ARG A 74 4.28 -14.62 -0.15
CA ARG A 74 3.71 -15.97 -0.24
C ARG A 74 4.43 -16.84 -1.27
N ASP A 75 4.75 -16.28 -2.44
CA ASP A 75 5.43 -17.03 -3.49
C ASP A 75 6.87 -17.40 -3.07
N THR A 76 7.57 -16.52 -2.34
CA THR A 76 8.86 -16.82 -1.70
C THR A 76 8.74 -17.94 -0.67
N GLU A 77 7.76 -17.88 0.25
CA GLU A 77 7.52 -18.94 1.25
C GLU A 77 7.27 -20.30 0.57
N HIS A 78 6.45 -20.33 -0.48
CA HIS A 78 6.21 -21.57 -1.24
C HIS A 78 7.47 -22.11 -1.92
N ALA A 79 8.34 -21.24 -2.43
CA ALA A 79 9.59 -21.63 -3.04
C ALA A 79 10.56 -22.22 -2.00
N ASP A 80 10.62 -21.63 -0.81
CA ASP A 80 11.47 -22.11 0.29
C ASP A 80 10.98 -23.46 0.82
N ILE A 81 9.67 -23.62 1.08
CA ILE A 81 9.06 -24.91 1.44
C ILE A 81 9.34 -25.98 0.38
N SER A 82 9.32 -25.59 -0.90
CA SER A 82 9.61 -26.53 -1.98
C SER A 82 11.05 -27.02 -1.90
N LYS A 83 12.02 -26.12 -1.69
CA LYS A 83 13.44 -26.51 -1.50
C LYS A 83 13.63 -27.42 -0.30
N GLU A 84 13.05 -27.09 0.85
CA GLU A 84 13.15 -27.91 2.08
C GLU A 84 12.62 -29.33 1.89
N LYS A 85 11.64 -29.56 0.99
CA LYS A 85 11.14 -30.90 0.67
C LYS A 85 12.09 -31.73 -0.20
N TRP A 86 13.02 -31.08 -0.90
CA TRP A 86 14.04 -31.74 -1.73
C TRP A 86 15.35 -31.98 -0.98
N GLU A 87 15.49 -31.42 0.22
CA GLU A 87 16.56 -31.70 1.19
C GLU A 87 16.21 -32.89 2.09
#